data_AF-A0A9W9WZ35-F1
#
_entry.id   AF-A0A9W9WZ35-F1
#
_cell.length_a   1.000
_cell.length_b   1.000
_cell.length_c   1.000
_cell.angle_alpha   90.00
_cell.angle_beta   90.00
_cell.angle_gamma   90.00
#
_symmetry.space_group_name_H-M   'P 1'
#
loop_
_entity.id
_entity.type
_entity.pdbx_description
1 polymer ?
#
loop_
_entity_poly.entity_id
_entity_poly.type
_entity_poly.pdbx_seq_one_letter_code
_entity_poly.pdbx_strand_id
1 'polypeptide(L)'
;MTASEEVLRAFNDILDLKVAYTWRRSQILRFMGHVVANGFLYDIQDSELLSLKAMVDEIHMLCPPDGATFSDPVIEPVQSTKRALNPIWQRNSPSQGSKLLLQTLVHNGVSFSGIYDILGLFLSSIGAAPNRATTRNFYLPMTAMYAKWCSALSEFVRKKSVPTMYNSTWVKDGPGKGRFFLGASLGGYIGGNRCERTGTWADVVKEARWDLINDGAMHMSGYSMYDCPLSRSAGDTSIGNRLWFGNFAEVYPLLHMLLPNPTAVHGIALRNRGVDSTIYEDNLSGQVWTWVRDLCENCEELVRMWGGLPVNFDCWADVSGAPP
;
A
#
# COMPACT_ATOMS: atom_id res chain seq x y z
N MET A 1 -34.52 1.17 -9.19
CA MET A 1 -33.24 1.65 -9.75
C MET A 1 -32.42 2.14 -8.57
N THR A 2 -31.35 1.45 -8.20
CA THR A 2 -30.42 1.94 -7.18
C THR A 2 -29.69 3.15 -7.76
N ALA A 3 -29.74 4.29 -7.08
CA ALA A 3 -29.04 5.50 -7.52
C ALA A 3 -27.52 5.21 -7.59
N SER A 4 -26.87 5.63 -8.68
CA SER A 4 -25.42 5.63 -8.81
C SER A 4 -24.86 6.78 -7.96
N GLU A 5 -23.76 6.52 -7.24
CA GLU A 5 -23.06 7.53 -6.47
C GLU A 5 -22.25 8.44 -7.42
N GLU A 6 -22.23 9.75 -7.15
CA GLU A 6 -21.37 10.68 -7.88
C GLU A 6 -19.90 10.48 -7.46
N VAL A 7 -19.16 9.61 -8.15
CA VAL A 7 -17.72 9.43 -7.92
C VAL A 7 -16.96 10.71 -8.30
N LEU A 8 -16.22 11.26 -7.35
CA LEU A 8 -15.45 12.48 -7.53
C LEU A 8 -14.20 12.23 -8.37
N ARG A 9 -13.79 13.27 -9.11
CA ARG A 9 -12.49 13.29 -9.75
C ARG A 9 -11.39 13.64 -8.75
N ALA A 10 -10.19 13.14 -8.99
CA ALA A 10 -9.02 13.39 -8.16
C ALA A 10 -8.04 14.35 -8.84
N PHE A 11 -7.17 14.93 -8.00
CA PHE A 11 -6.00 15.71 -8.43
C PHE A 11 -6.39 16.89 -9.35
N ASN A 12 -7.06 17.88 -8.77
CA ASN A 12 -7.56 19.07 -9.46
C ASN A 12 -8.57 18.76 -10.59
N ASP A 13 -9.49 17.83 -10.33
CA ASP A 13 -10.51 17.36 -11.29
C ASP A 13 -9.98 16.75 -12.60
N ILE A 14 -8.69 16.42 -12.67
CA ILE A 14 -8.04 15.86 -13.86
C ILE A 14 -8.28 14.36 -13.96
N LEU A 15 -8.17 13.62 -12.85
CA LEU A 15 -8.23 12.17 -12.86
C LEU A 15 -9.65 11.68 -12.58
N ASP A 16 -10.32 11.17 -13.60
CA ASP A 16 -11.58 10.43 -13.44
C ASP A 16 -11.30 9.03 -12.90
N LEU A 17 -11.63 8.78 -11.63
CA LEU A 17 -11.33 7.52 -10.93
C LEU A 17 -12.00 6.31 -11.59
N LYS A 18 -13.19 6.47 -12.17
CA LYS A 18 -13.91 5.37 -12.84
C LYS A 18 -13.23 4.97 -14.14
N VAL A 19 -12.79 5.95 -14.92
CA VAL A 19 -12.04 5.69 -16.16
C VAL A 19 -10.66 5.14 -15.82
N ALA A 20 -9.98 5.74 -14.86
CA ALA A 20 -8.65 5.37 -14.40
C ALA A 20 -8.58 3.96 -13.80
N TYR A 21 -9.65 3.49 -13.16
CA TYR A 21 -9.78 2.12 -12.67
C TYR A 21 -9.52 1.06 -13.75
N THR A 22 -9.83 1.37 -15.01
CA THR A 22 -9.69 0.44 -16.15
C THR A 22 -8.33 0.56 -16.87
N TRP A 23 -7.46 1.46 -16.41
CA TRP A 23 -6.22 1.74 -17.11
C TRP A 23 -5.25 0.56 -17.11
N ARG A 24 -4.60 0.39 -18.26
CA ARG A 24 -3.47 -0.52 -18.42
C ARG A 24 -2.19 0.14 -17.94
N ARG A 25 -1.16 -0.68 -17.71
CA ARG A 25 0.21 -0.27 -17.33
C ARG A 25 0.69 0.98 -18.08
N SER A 26 0.57 1.02 -19.41
CA SER A 26 1.06 2.15 -20.22
C SER A 26 0.32 3.47 -19.97
N GLN A 27 -0.98 3.43 -19.66
CA GLN A 27 -1.76 4.62 -19.32
C GLN A 27 -1.39 5.13 -17.92
N ILE A 28 -1.17 4.21 -16.97
CA ILE A 28 -0.71 4.53 -15.62
C ILE A 28 0.66 5.23 -15.66
N LEU A 29 1.65 4.61 -16.33
CA LEU A 29 2.99 5.19 -16.48
C LEU A 29 2.94 6.55 -17.19
N ARG A 30 2.11 6.69 -18.23
CA ARG A 30 1.94 7.98 -18.94
C ARG A 30 1.33 9.05 -18.04
N PHE A 31 0.34 8.71 -17.22
CA PHE A 31 -0.24 9.65 -16.27
C PHE A 31 0.80 10.12 -15.24
N MET A 32 1.58 9.21 -14.68
CA MET A 32 2.66 9.57 -13.74
C MET A 32 3.69 10.49 -14.39
N GLY A 33 4.10 10.18 -15.63
CA GLY A 33 4.96 11.05 -16.44
C GLY A 33 4.34 12.44 -16.70
N HIS A 34 3.04 12.49 -16.96
CA HIS A 34 2.32 13.75 -17.17
C HIS A 34 2.29 14.61 -15.91
N VAL A 35 2.07 14.00 -14.72
CA VAL A 35 2.09 14.69 -13.43
C VAL A 35 3.45 15.35 -13.18
N VAL A 36 4.55 14.62 -13.34
CA VAL A 36 5.90 15.17 -13.08
C VAL A 36 6.38 16.17 -14.13
N ALA A 37 5.81 16.12 -15.33
CA ALA A 37 6.08 17.10 -16.40
C ALA A 37 5.23 18.37 -16.26
N ASN A 38 4.03 18.27 -15.68
CA ASN A 38 3.05 19.35 -15.62
C ASN A 38 2.52 19.57 -14.19
N GLY A 39 3.42 19.63 -13.21
CA GLY A 39 3.08 19.73 -11.78
C GLY A 39 2.08 20.85 -11.46
N PHE A 40 2.22 21.98 -12.14
CA PHE A 40 1.33 23.15 -11.97
C PHE A 40 -0.14 22.86 -12.25
N LEU A 41 -0.48 21.86 -13.10
CA LEU A 41 -1.87 21.46 -13.34
C LEU A 41 -2.49 20.76 -12.12
N TYR A 42 -1.66 20.21 -11.24
CA TYR A 42 -2.05 19.41 -10.09
C TYR A 42 -1.81 20.15 -8.76
N ASP A 43 -1.55 21.46 -8.81
CA ASP A 43 -1.20 22.31 -7.66
C ASP A 43 0.06 21.86 -6.89
N ILE A 44 0.97 21.14 -7.57
CA ILE A 44 2.22 20.65 -6.99
C ILE A 44 3.28 21.77 -7.03
N GLN A 45 3.97 21.98 -5.91
CA GLN A 45 5.06 22.96 -5.84
C GLN A 45 6.33 22.42 -6.52
N ASP A 46 7.15 23.32 -7.10
CA ASP A 46 8.40 22.93 -7.76
C ASP A 46 9.36 22.17 -6.83
N SER A 47 9.35 22.49 -5.53
CA SER A 47 10.14 21.80 -4.51
C SER A 47 9.73 20.33 -4.33
N GLU A 48 8.48 19.98 -4.63
CA GLU A 48 7.94 18.62 -4.47
C GLU A 48 8.16 17.78 -5.74
N LEU A 49 8.30 18.43 -6.90
CA LEU A 49 8.47 17.75 -8.18
C LEU A 49 9.70 16.85 -8.26
N LEU A 50 10.81 17.23 -7.62
CA LEU A 50 12.02 16.39 -7.58
C LEU A 50 11.74 15.06 -6.88
N SER A 51 10.98 15.09 -5.78
CA SER A 51 10.63 13.88 -5.05
C SER A 51 9.67 13.01 -5.85
N LEU A 52 8.69 13.60 -6.55
CA LEU A 52 7.77 12.85 -7.40
C LEU A 52 8.48 12.22 -8.59
N LYS A 53 9.43 12.93 -9.23
CA LYS A 53 10.28 12.38 -10.29
C LYS A 53 11.04 11.15 -9.83
N ALA A 54 11.67 11.22 -8.65
CA ALA A 54 12.37 10.08 -8.07
C ALA A 54 11.45 8.86 -7.83
N MET A 55 10.20 9.08 -7.38
CA MET A 55 9.22 8.00 -7.24
C MET A 55 8.85 7.38 -8.60
N VAL A 56 8.61 8.20 -9.62
CA VAL A 56 8.26 7.75 -10.97
C VAL A 56 9.40 6.97 -11.61
N ASP A 57 10.65 7.46 -11.48
CA ASP A 57 11.84 6.76 -11.95
C ASP A 57 11.98 5.40 -11.27
N GLU A 58 11.81 5.34 -9.95
CA GLU A 58 11.88 4.07 -9.21
C GLU A 58 10.78 3.09 -9.63
N ILE A 59 9.54 3.56 -9.83
CA ILE A 59 8.46 2.74 -10.37
C ILE A 59 8.84 2.20 -11.74
N HIS A 60 9.38 3.02 -12.66
CA HIS A 60 9.84 2.56 -13.97
C HIS A 60 10.92 1.48 -13.87
N MET A 61 11.87 1.62 -12.95
CA MET A 61 12.94 0.64 -12.73
C MET A 61 12.41 -0.70 -12.21
N LEU A 62 11.41 -0.68 -11.34
CA LEU A 62 10.80 -1.86 -10.71
C LEU A 62 9.64 -2.47 -11.50
N CYS A 63 9.15 -1.77 -12.53
CA CYS A 63 7.96 -2.17 -13.26
C CYS A 63 8.27 -3.31 -14.25
N PRO A 64 7.56 -4.43 -14.17
CA PRO A 64 7.60 -5.48 -15.18
C PRO A 64 7.10 -5.02 -16.56
N PRO A 65 7.47 -5.75 -17.64
CA PRO A 65 8.47 -6.82 -17.67
C PRO A 65 9.90 -6.29 -17.84
N ASP A 66 10.05 -5.01 -18.15
CA ASP A 66 11.24 -4.41 -18.75
C ASP A 66 11.96 -3.41 -17.84
N GLY A 67 11.47 -3.17 -16.62
CA GLY A 67 12.14 -2.37 -15.62
C GLY A 67 13.55 -2.89 -15.37
N ALA A 68 14.53 -1.99 -15.40
CA ALA A 68 15.93 -2.38 -15.39
C ALA A 68 16.34 -3.09 -14.10
N THR A 69 15.81 -2.72 -12.93
CA THR A 69 16.07 -3.46 -11.67
C THR A 69 15.11 -4.63 -11.45
N PHE A 70 13.94 -4.61 -12.10
CA PHE A 70 13.03 -5.75 -12.11
C PHE A 70 13.67 -6.96 -12.81
N SER A 71 14.17 -6.75 -14.03
CA SER A 71 14.61 -7.79 -14.97
C SER A 71 16.12 -8.06 -14.97
N ASP A 72 16.89 -7.41 -14.09
CA ASP A 72 18.35 -7.57 -14.04
C ASP A 72 18.76 -9.02 -13.72
N PRO A 73 19.46 -9.71 -14.64
CA PRO A 73 19.85 -11.10 -14.48
C PRO A 73 20.86 -11.33 -13.35
N VAL A 74 21.60 -10.30 -12.92
CA VAL A 74 22.57 -10.38 -11.82
C VAL A 74 21.86 -10.54 -10.48
N ILE A 75 20.69 -9.91 -10.32
CA ILE A 75 19.91 -9.85 -9.07
C ILE A 75 18.64 -10.71 -9.12
N GLU A 76 18.65 -11.81 -9.87
CA GLU A 76 17.59 -12.84 -9.88
C GLU A 76 17.14 -13.27 -8.46
N PRO A 77 15.84 -13.57 -8.23
CA PRO A 77 14.75 -13.64 -9.21
C PRO A 77 14.17 -12.27 -9.59
N VAL A 78 13.56 -12.19 -10.78
CA VAL A 78 12.76 -11.03 -11.21
C VAL A 78 11.65 -10.72 -10.20
N GLN A 79 11.61 -9.48 -9.71
CA GLN A 79 10.69 -9.06 -8.66
C GLN A 79 10.62 -7.53 -8.58
N SER A 80 9.51 -6.99 -8.08
CA SER A 80 9.23 -5.55 -8.00
C SER A 80 9.57 -4.97 -6.62
N THR A 81 10.66 -5.47 -6.05
CA THR A 81 11.26 -4.98 -4.81
C THR A 81 12.70 -4.56 -5.11
N LYS A 82 13.04 -3.32 -4.73
CA LYS A 82 14.35 -2.71 -4.95
C LYS A 82 15.41 -3.44 -4.13
N ARG A 83 16.47 -3.87 -4.81
CA ARG A 83 17.48 -4.77 -4.23
C ARG A 83 18.83 -4.65 -4.92
N ALA A 84 19.87 -5.07 -4.23
CA ALA A 84 21.21 -5.27 -4.76
C ALA A 84 21.72 -6.67 -4.39
N LEU A 85 22.76 -7.15 -5.07
CA LEU A 85 23.42 -8.39 -4.69
C LEU A 85 24.17 -8.20 -3.36
N ASN A 86 24.06 -9.17 -2.46
CA ASN A 86 24.86 -9.23 -1.25
C ASN A 86 26.22 -9.88 -1.57
N PRO A 87 27.35 -9.13 -1.53
CA PRO A 87 28.65 -9.63 -1.95
C PRO A 87 29.21 -10.71 -1.02
N ILE A 88 28.73 -10.78 0.23
CA ILE A 88 29.19 -11.76 1.22
C ILE A 88 28.26 -12.98 1.33
N TRP A 89 27.23 -13.07 0.49
CA TRP A 89 26.31 -14.21 0.53
C TRP A 89 26.99 -15.50 0.06
N GLN A 90 26.89 -16.54 0.89
CA GLN A 90 27.43 -17.85 0.59
C GLN A 90 26.32 -18.80 0.13
N ARG A 91 26.34 -19.16 -1.16
CA ARG A 91 25.35 -20.07 -1.75
C ARG A 91 25.27 -21.42 -1.03
N ASN A 92 26.39 -21.91 -0.48
CA ASN A 92 26.46 -23.19 0.23
C ASN A 92 25.86 -23.14 1.64
N SER A 93 25.51 -21.95 2.13
CA SER A 93 24.94 -21.71 3.45
C SER A 93 23.72 -20.77 3.37
N PRO A 94 22.66 -21.12 2.60
CA PRO A 94 21.55 -20.22 2.31
C PRO A 94 20.71 -19.87 3.55
N SER A 95 20.83 -20.61 4.64
CA SER A 95 20.19 -20.32 5.93
C SER A 95 20.91 -19.25 6.76
N GLN A 96 22.15 -18.90 6.43
CA GLN A 96 22.97 -17.96 7.20
C GLN A 96 22.86 -16.51 6.72
N GLY A 97 22.15 -16.24 5.62
CA GLY A 97 21.94 -14.88 5.14
C GLY A 97 21.22 -14.79 3.80
N SER A 98 20.84 -13.57 3.45
CA SER A 98 20.14 -13.26 2.19
C SER A 98 21.13 -13.08 1.04
N LYS A 99 20.76 -13.59 -0.15
CA LYS A 99 21.45 -13.27 -1.42
C LYS A 99 21.37 -11.79 -1.76
N LEU A 100 20.32 -11.13 -1.28
CA LEU A 100 19.93 -9.79 -1.70
C LEU A 100 19.98 -8.83 -0.51
N LEU A 101 20.50 -7.64 -0.75
CA LEU A 101 20.38 -6.50 0.16
C LEU A 101 19.16 -5.68 -0.25
N LEU A 102 18.33 -5.30 0.73
CA LEU A 102 17.23 -4.39 0.48
C LEU A 102 17.78 -3.01 0.14
N GLN A 103 17.22 -2.39 -0.88
CA GLN A 103 17.49 -1.01 -1.23
C GLN A 103 16.17 -0.25 -1.09
N THR A 104 16.25 1.05 -0.76
CA THR A 104 15.05 1.85 -0.48
C THR A 104 15.10 3.18 -1.22
N LEU A 105 13.92 3.73 -1.48
CA LEU A 105 13.68 5.14 -1.70
C LEU A 105 13.31 5.74 -0.34
N VAL A 106 14.01 6.78 0.11
CA VAL A 106 13.69 7.45 1.37
C VAL A 106 12.92 8.72 1.09
N HIS A 107 11.75 8.87 1.70
CA HIS A 107 10.92 10.07 1.61
C HIS A 107 10.45 10.48 3.00
N ASN A 108 10.73 11.72 3.41
CA ASN A 108 10.42 12.25 4.74
C ASN A 108 10.88 11.33 5.88
N GLY A 109 12.09 10.75 5.75
CA GLY A 109 12.68 9.84 6.73
C GLY A 109 12.12 8.41 6.72
N VAL A 110 11.12 8.12 5.88
CA VAL A 110 10.51 6.78 5.76
C VAL A 110 11.07 6.07 4.53
N SER A 111 11.42 4.80 4.70
CA SER A 111 12.00 3.95 3.65
C SER A 111 10.91 3.16 2.90
N PHE A 112 10.95 3.18 1.57
CA PHE A 112 10.05 2.46 0.67
C PHE A 112 10.86 1.55 -0.27
N SER A 113 10.47 0.29 -0.42
CA SER A 113 11.23 -0.68 -1.24
C SER A 113 10.41 -1.39 -2.32
N GLY A 114 9.09 -1.48 -2.15
CA GLY A 114 8.19 -2.15 -3.08
C GLY A 114 7.51 -1.18 -4.03
N ILE A 115 7.30 -1.60 -5.28
CA ILE A 115 6.59 -0.81 -6.30
C ILE A 115 5.21 -0.33 -5.82
N TYR A 116 4.49 -1.15 -5.05
CA TYR A 116 3.15 -0.82 -4.56
C TYR A 116 3.20 0.30 -3.53
N ASP A 117 4.13 0.19 -2.56
CA ASP A 117 4.28 1.21 -1.52
C ASP A 117 4.72 2.55 -2.14
N ILE A 118 5.59 2.51 -3.15
CA ILE A 118 6.02 3.72 -3.88
C ILE A 118 4.88 4.30 -4.72
N LEU A 119 4.03 3.47 -5.33
CA LEU A 119 2.82 3.94 -6.02
C LEU A 119 1.83 4.59 -5.05
N GLY A 120 1.61 3.97 -3.89
CA GLY A 120 0.76 4.51 -2.83
C GLY A 120 1.28 5.87 -2.36
N LEU A 121 2.59 5.97 -2.10
CA LEU A 121 3.27 7.23 -1.78
C LEU A 121 3.07 8.28 -2.88
N PHE A 122 3.37 7.94 -4.14
CA PHE A 122 3.24 8.85 -5.27
C PHE A 122 1.83 9.45 -5.34
N LEU A 123 0.79 8.61 -5.38
CA LEU A 123 -0.61 9.06 -5.43
C LEU A 123 -1.01 9.91 -4.23
N SER A 124 -0.47 9.61 -3.05
CA SER A 124 -0.73 10.35 -1.81
C SER A 124 0.00 11.70 -1.77
N SER A 125 1.00 11.90 -2.63
CA SER A 125 1.81 13.12 -2.74
C SER A 125 1.35 14.08 -3.85
N ILE A 126 0.41 13.69 -4.72
CA ILE A 126 -0.06 14.57 -5.82
C ILE A 126 -0.96 15.70 -5.30
N GLY A 127 -1.79 15.43 -4.30
CA GLY A 127 -2.71 16.44 -3.77
C GLY A 127 -3.72 15.87 -2.78
N ALA A 128 -4.48 16.77 -2.15
CA ALA A 128 -5.53 16.42 -1.20
C ALA A 128 -6.81 15.90 -1.89
N ALA A 129 -7.65 15.23 -1.11
CA ALA A 129 -9.00 14.87 -1.51
C ALA A 129 -9.87 16.13 -1.74
N PRO A 130 -10.82 16.11 -2.69
CA PRO A 130 -11.77 17.21 -2.89
C PRO A 130 -12.58 17.52 -1.62
N ASN A 131 -13.03 18.77 -1.46
CA ASN A 131 -13.74 19.23 -0.24
C ASN A 131 -14.98 18.40 0.14
N ARG A 132 -15.65 17.78 -0.85
CA ARG A 132 -16.85 16.93 -0.65
C ARG A 132 -16.54 15.42 -0.62
N ALA A 133 -15.27 15.06 -0.48
CA ALA A 133 -14.82 13.69 -0.42
C ALA A 133 -15.38 12.97 0.81
N THR A 134 -15.96 11.81 0.54
CA THR A 134 -16.46 10.85 1.52
C THR A 134 -15.85 9.49 1.23
N THR A 135 -16.05 8.55 2.15
CA THR A 135 -15.69 7.14 1.94
C THR A 135 -16.25 6.62 0.62
N ARG A 136 -17.50 6.97 0.28
CA ARG A 136 -18.24 6.43 -0.86
C ARG A 136 -17.85 7.02 -2.20
N ASN A 137 -17.68 8.34 -2.24
CA ASN A 137 -17.51 9.06 -3.49
C ASN A 137 -16.04 9.35 -3.85
N PHE A 138 -15.10 9.10 -2.94
CA PHE A 138 -13.68 9.36 -3.19
C PHE A 138 -12.75 8.29 -2.60
N TYR A 139 -12.74 8.06 -1.29
CA TYR A 139 -11.67 7.24 -0.67
C TYR A 139 -11.74 5.76 -1.07
N LEU A 140 -12.93 5.16 -1.10
CA LEU A 140 -13.10 3.79 -1.59
C LEU A 140 -12.87 3.68 -3.11
N PRO A 141 -13.42 4.55 -3.98
CA PRO A 141 -13.07 4.59 -5.39
C PRO A 141 -11.56 4.74 -5.65
N MET A 142 -10.88 5.64 -4.92
CA MET A 142 -9.43 5.85 -4.99
C MET A 142 -8.68 4.59 -4.58
N THR A 143 -9.08 3.94 -3.48
CA THR A 143 -8.50 2.66 -3.03
C THR A 143 -8.67 1.55 -4.06
N ALA A 144 -9.85 1.47 -4.68
CA ALA A 144 -10.15 0.47 -5.70
C ALA A 144 -9.35 0.71 -6.99
N MET A 145 -9.23 1.97 -7.44
CA MET A 145 -8.37 2.36 -8.55
C MET A 145 -6.91 2.01 -8.26
N TYR A 146 -6.42 2.35 -7.08
CA TYR A 146 -5.06 2.03 -6.65
C TYR A 146 -4.80 0.51 -6.63
N ALA A 147 -5.75 -0.28 -6.12
CA ALA A 147 -5.66 -1.75 -6.14
C ALA A 147 -5.62 -2.33 -7.57
N LYS A 148 -6.41 -1.76 -8.49
CA LYS A 148 -6.34 -2.09 -9.92
C LYS A 148 -5.01 -1.71 -10.53
N TRP A 149 -4.48 -0.54 -10.22
CA TRP A 149 -3.19 -0.10 -10.72
C TRP A 149 -2.07 -1.00 -10.22
N CYS A 150 -2.08 -1.40 -8.94
CA CYS A 150 -1.14 -2.39 -8.41
C CYS A 150 -1.19 -3.69 -9.22
N SER A 151 -2.40 -4.17 -9.55
CA SER A 151 -2.58 -5.38 -10.37
C SER A 151 -2.07 -5.19 -11.80
N ALA A 152 -2.35 -4.05 -12.44
CA ALA A 152 -1.93 -3.74 -13.80
C ALA A 152 -0.41 -3.56 -13.92
N LEU A 153 0.25 -2.97 -12.92
CA LEU A 153 1.71 -2.89 -12.83
C LEU A 153 2.34 -4.26 -12.54
N SER A 154 1.56 -5.29 -12.21
CA SER A 154 2.06 -6.63 -11.83
C SER A 154 1.72 -7.73 -12.84
N GLU A 155 1.24 -7.37 -14.02
CA GLU A 155 0.71 -8.32 -15.02
C GLU A 155 1.68 -9.47 -15.35
N PHE A 156 3.00 -9.22 -15.25
CA PHE A 156 4.05 -10.20 -15.54
C PHE A 156 4.67 -10.86 -14.29
N VAL A 157 4.13 -10.60 -13.11
CA VAL A 157 4.60 -11.18 -11.85
C VAL A 157 3.71 -12.34 -11.45
N ARG A 158 4.25 -13.29 -10.68
CA ARG A 158 3.45 -14.37 -10.09
C ARG A 158 2.33 -13.77 -9.24
N LYS A 159 1.10 -14.25 -9.42
CA LYS A 159 -0.10 -13.80 -8.67
C LYS A 159 0.08 -13.81 -7.14
N LYS A 160 0.93 -14.69 -6.60
CA LYS A 160 1.24 -14.75 -5.16
C LYS A 160 2.07 -13.56 -4.64
N SER A 161 2.67 -12.76 -5.53
CA SER A 161 3.48 -11.59 -5.19
C SER A 161 2.69 -10.27 -5.33
N VAL A 162 1.39 -10.32 -5.56
CA VAL A 162 0.51 -9.14 -5.59
C VAL A 162 -0.11 -8.96 -4.19
N PRO A 163 -0.27 -7.71 -3.69
CA PRO A 163 -0.93 -7.45 -2.42
C PRO A 163 -2.33 -8.06 -2.34
N THR A 164 -2.71 -8.50 -1.14
CA THR A 164 -4.04 -9.06 -0.87
C THR A 164 -4.97 -8.05 -0.24
N MET A 165 -4.42 -7.03 0.44
CA MET A 165 -5.15 -5.93 1.05
C MET A 165 -4.60 -4.59 0.55
N TYR A 166 -5.49 -3.62 0.45
CA TYR A 166 -5.22 -2.22 0.10
C TYR A 166 -5.93 -1.34 1.12
N ASN A 167 -5.40 -0.14 1.37
CA ASN A 167 -5.93 0.77 2.36
C ASN A 167 -5.87 2.21 1.85
N SER A 168 -6.86 3.01 2.24
CA SER A 168 -6.78 4.46 2.25
C SER A 168 -7.04 4.95 3.67
N THR A 169 -6.16 5.78 4.20
CA THR A 169 -6.31 6.47 5.50
C THR A 169 -6.32 7.97 5.26
N TRP A 170 -7.22 8.72 5.90
CA TRP A 170 -7.37 10.16 5.70
C TRP A 170 -7.69 10.92 6.98
N VAL A 171 -7.40 12.23 6.98
CA VAL A 171 -7.87 13.13 8.04
C VAL A 171 -9.28 13.60 7.71
N LYS A 172 -10.26 13.25 8.54
CA LYS A 172 -11.67 13.62 8.33
C LYS A 172 -11.93 15.08 8.68
N ASP A 173 -11.35 15.56 9.78
CA ASP A 173 -11.61 16.89 10.34
C ASP A 173 -10.34 17.55 10.91
N GLY A 174 -10.37 18.89 11.00
CA GLY A 174 -9.28 19.68 11.58
C GLY A 174 -8.11 19.94 10.62
N PRO A 175 -6.93 20.32 11.17
CA PRO A 175 -5.75 20.61 10.37
C PRO A 175 -5.34 19.40 9.51
N GLY A 176 -5.18 19.64 8.20
CA GLY A 176 -4.85 18.59 7.25
C GLY A 176 -6.05 17.79 6.74
N LYS A 177 -7.29 18.21 7.02
CA LYS A 177 -8.50 17.63 6.41
C LYS A 177 -8.33 17.39 4.91
N GLY A 178 -8.74 16.21 4.46
CA GLY A 178 -8.64 15.81 3.05
C GLY A 178 -7.26 15.27 2.66
N ARG A 179 -6.22 15.43 3.49
CA ARG A 179 -4.98 14.65 3.29
C ARG A 179 -5.31 13.17 3.46
N PHE A 180 -4.78 12.36 2.56
CA PHE A 180 -4.94 10.92 2.60
C PHE A 180 -3.64 10.22 2.23
N PHE A 181 -3.54 8.94 2.60
CA PHE A 181 -2.42 8.10 2.26
C PHE A 181 -2.90 6.70 1.87
N LEU A 182 -2.33 6.17 0.79
CA LEU A 182 -2.64 4.85 0.25
C LEU A 182 -1.57 3.83 0.64
N GLY A 183 -2.00 2.61 0.95
CA GLY A 183 -1.10 1.53 1.33
C GLY A 183 -1.58 0.19 0.82
N ALA A 184 -0.66 -0.75 0.65
CA ALA A 184 -0.97 -2.12 0.26
C ALA A 184 -0.23 -3.10 1.17
N SER A 185 -0.82 -4.26 1.43
CA SER A 185 -0.13 -5.33 2.18
C SER A 185 1.17 -5.71 1.46
N LEU A 186 2.16 -6.21 2.20
CA LEU A 186 3.45 -6.53 1.62
C LEU A 186 3.32 -7.46 0.40
N GLY A 187 3.95 -7.06 -0.69
CA GLY A 187 4.02 -7.81 -1.94
C GLY A 187 5.27 -7.44 -2.73
N GLY A 188 5.40 -8.02 -3.92
CA GLY A 188 6.37 -7.61 -4.93
C GLY A 188 7.68 -8.37 -4.87
N TYR A 189 7.97 -9.04 -3.76
CA TYR A 189 9.15 -9.86 -3.58
C TYR A 189 8.92 -11.33 -3.96
N ILE A 190 10.02 -12.02 -4.29
CA ILE A 190 10.06 -13.47 -4.48
C ILE A 190 11.13 -14.04 -3.56
N GLY A 191 10.69 -14.74 -2.52
CA GLY A 191 11.54 -15.47 -1.59
C GLY A 191 10.70 -16.41 -0.73
N GLY A 192 11.26 -17.56 -0.39
CA GLY A 192 10.73 -18.44 0.65
C GLY A 192 11.72 -18.52 1.80
N ASN A 193 11.26 -18.90 3.00
CA ASN A 193 12.15 -19.10 4.13
C ASN A 193 13.24 -20.11 3.75
N ARG A 194 14.52 -19.70 3.86
CA ARG A 194 15.69 -20.54 3.57
C ARG A 194 15.70 -21.13 2.16
N CYS A 195 15.27 -20.34 1.17
CA CYS A 195 15.29 -20.74 -0.24
C CYS A 195 16.72 -20.78 -0.78
N GLU A 196 17.12 -21.88 -1.43
CA GLU A 196 18.45 -22.00 -2.06
C GLU A 196 18.77 -20.88 -3.06
N ARG A 197 17.74 -20.28 -3.69
CA ARG A 197 17.91 -19.21 -4.69
C ARG A 197 18.11 -17.82 -4.08
N THR A 198 17.60 -17.57 -2.88
CA THR A 198 17.53 -16.22 -2.30
C THR A 198 18.02 -16.13 -0.85
N GLY A 199 18.35 -17.25 -0.22
CA GLY A 199 18.64 -17.33 1.20
C GLY A 199 17.46 -16.87 2.07
N THR A 200 17.73 -16.04 3.06
CA THR A 200 16.75 -15.43 3.99
C THR A 200 16.09 -14.15 3.45
N TRP A 201 16.10 -13.91 2.13
CA TRP A 201 15.56 -12.68 1.53
C TRP A 201 14.13 -12.32 1.97
N ALA A 202 13.25 -13.32 2.12
CA ALA A 202 11.89 -13.07 2.59
C ALA A 202 11.87 -12.43 4.00
N ASP A 203 12.82 -12.79 4.87
CA ASP A 203 12.88 -12.27 6.23
C ASP A 203 13.43 -10.83 6.20
N VAL A 204 14.45 -10.54 5.38
CA VAL A 204 14.95 -9.17 5.17
C VAL A 204 13.84 -8.19 4.76
N VAL A 205 12.97 -8.58 3.83
CA VAL A 205 11.87 -7.70 3.36
C VAL A 205 10.82 -7.51 4.46
N LYS A 206 10.48 -8.56 5.20
CA LYS A 206 9.47 -8.47 6.25
C LYS A 206 9.99 -7.68 7.46
N GLU A 207 11.24 -7.90 7.87
CA GLU A 207 11.93 -7.17 8.95
C GLU A 207 11.95 -5.68 8.64
N ALA A 208 12.35 -5.29 7.43
CA ALA A 208 12.37 -3.87 7.05
C ALA A 208 10.99 -3.19 7.15
N ARG A 209 9.89 -3.94 6.98
CA ARG A 209 8.54 -3.41 7.13
C ARG A 209 8.05 -3.43 8.58
N TRP A 210 8.50 -4.40 9.36
CA TRP A 210 8.31 -4.44 10.82
C TRP A 210 9.04 -3.27 11.50
N ASP A 211 10.26 -2.97 11.09
CA ASP A 211 11.08 -1.90 11.66
C ASP A 211 10.42 -0.51 11.56
N LEU A 212 9.52 -0.31 10.59
CA LEU A 212 8.73 0.92 10.45
C LEU A 212 7.77 1.16 11.61
N ILE A 213 7.33 0.09 12.29
CA ILE A 213 6.34 0.14 13.37
C ILE A 213 6.91 -0.34 14.71
N ASN A 214 8.15 -0.82 14.72
CA ASN A 214 8.84 -1.30 15.92
C ASN A 214 9.42 -0.16 16.75
N ASP A 215 8.55 0.75 17.19
CA ASP A 215 8.89 1.93 17.98
C ASP A 215 8.84 1.67 19.50
N GLY A 216 9.02 2.71 20.30
CA GLY A 216 8.98 2.59 21.76
C GLY A 216 7.64 2.08 22.31
N ALA A 217 6.51 2.40 21.67
CA ALA A 217 5.20 1.89 22.06
C ALA A 217 5.09 0.40 21.81
N MET A 218 5.58 -0.06 20.65
CA MET A 218 5.67 -1.48 20.32
C MET A 218 6.54 -2.23 21.35
N HIS A 219 7.69 -1.68 21.75
CA HIS A 219 8.54 -2.30 22.77
C HIS A 219 7.84 -2.42 24.14
N MET A 220 7.09 -1.38 24.55
CA MET A 220 6.35 -1.41 25.83
C MET A 220 5.17 -2.39 25.82
N SER A 221 4.60 -2.68 24.65
CA SER A 221 3.51 -3.65 24.51
C SER A 221 3.94 -5.10 24.75
N GLY A 222 5.24 -5.38 24.58
CA GLY A 222 5.78 -6.74 24.62
C GLY A 222 5.47 -7.57 23.38
N TYR A 223 4.91 -6.97 22.33
CA TYR A 223 4.74 -7.64 21.04
C TYR A 223 6.06 -7.71 20.28
N SER A 224 6.16 -8.74 19.44
CA SER A 224 7.20 -8.86 18.43
C SER A 224 6.56 -9.10 17.06
N MET A 225 7.39 -9.16 16.03
CA MET A 225 6.96 -9.46 14.68
C MET A 225 6.12 -10.75 14.57
N TYR A 226 6.46 -11.79 15.33
CA TYR A 226 5.79 -13.10 15.27
C TYR A 226 4.92 -13.41 16.50
N ASP A 227 5.14 -12.70 17.61
CA ASP A 227 4.26 -12.74 18.78
C ASP A 227 3.43 -11.45 18.83
N CYS A 228 2.25 -11.49 18.22
CA CYS A 228 1.41 -10.33 17.96
C CYS A 228 -0.07 -10.67 18.22
N PRO A 229 -0.98 -9.68 18.36
CA PRO A 229 -2.39 -9.92 18.64
C PRO A 229 -3.01 -10.99 17.73
N LEU A 230 -2.83 -10.83 16.42
CA LEU A 230 -3.41 -11.72 15.42
C LEU A 230 -2.85 -13.14 15.49
N SER A 231 -1.55 -13.32 15.79
CA SER A 231 -0.98 -14.67 15.96
C SER A 231 -1.46 -15.31 17.26
N ARG A 232 -1.62 -14.54 18.34
CA ARG A 232 -2.16 -15.01 19.62
C ARG A 232 -3.62 -15.47 19.50
N SER A 233 -4.46 -14.72 18.79
CA SER A 233 -5.87 -15.08 18.61
C SER A 233 -6.08 -16.25 17.66
N ALA A 234 -5.21 -16.41 16.65
CA ALA A 234 -5.26 -17.53 15.72
C ALA A 234 -4.80 -18.88 16.33
N GLY A 235 -4.19 -18.87 17.52
CA GLY A 235 -3.64 -20.04 18.21
C GLY A 235 -2.56 -20.76 17.41
N ASP A 236 -2.25 -22.02 17.78
CA ASP A 236 -1.26 -22.88 17.10
C ASP A 236 -1.79 -23.48 15.79
N THR A 237 -2.47 -22.66 14.99
CA THR A 237 -2.87 -23.04 13.65
C THR A 237 -1.73 -22.76 12.67
N SER A 238 -1.60 -23.58 11.63
CA SER A 238 -0.66 -23.31 10.52
C SER A 238 -0.90 -21.95 9.83
N ILE A 239 -2.06 -21.34 10.08
CA ILE A 239 -2.43 -19.99 9.65
C ILE A 239 -1.84 -18.95 10.61
N GLY A 240 -1.97 -19.12 11.93
CA GLY A 240 -1.38 -18.25 12.96
C GLY A 240 0.13 -18.07 12.79
N ASN A 241 0.85 -19.16 12.48
CA ASN A 241 2.30 -19.15 12.21
C ASN A 241 2.71 -18.41 10.91
N ARG A 242 1.76 -17.93 10.10
CA ARG A 242 2.00 -17.14 8.87
C ARG A 242 1.58 -15.67 9.01
N LEU A 243 0.92 -15.31 10.10
CA LEU A 243 0.44 -13.96 10.38
C LEU A 243 1.50 -13.25 11.23
N TRP A 244 2.09 -12.19 10.67
CA TRP A 244 3.14 -11.42 11.32
C TRP A 244 2.79 -9.93 11.33
N PHE A 245 3.26 -9.23 12.34
CA PHE A 245 3.00 -7.81 12.57
C PHE A 245 3.79 -6.96 11.56
N GLY A 246 3.09 -6.23 10.69
CA GLY A 246 3.70 -5.39 9.64
C GLY A 246 3.38 -5.82 8.21
N ASN A 247 2.70 -6.95 8.00
CA ASN A 247 2.30 -7.40 6.65
C ASN A 247 1.15 -6.59 6.03
N PHE A 248 0.41 -5.85 6.85
CA PHE A 248 -0.88 -5.26 6.49
C PHE A 248 -0.76 -3.97 5.65
N ALA A 249 -1.87 -3.56 5.05
CA ALA A 249 -1.91 -2.44 4.11
C ALA A 249 -1.77 -1.08 4.80
N GLU A 250 -2.07 -1.05 6.08
CA GLU A 250 -2.17 0.12 6.94
C GLU A 250 -0.79 0.64 7.42
N VAL A 251 0.31 -0.10 7.25
CA VAL A 251 1.64 0.27 7.79
C VAL A 251 2.04 1.71 7.41
N TYR A 252 2.18 1.99 6.11
CA TYR A 252 2.56 3.33 5.66
C TYR A 252 1.45 4.37 5.91
N PRO A 253 0.17 4.10 5.60
CA PRO A 253 -0.89 5.05 5.88
C PRO A 253 -0.94 5.48 7.35
N LEU A 254 -0.86 4.57 8.31
CA LEU A 254 -0.88 4.91 9.74
C LEU A 254 0.37 5.68 10.14
N LEU A 255 1.56 5.29 9.66
CA LEU A 255 2.80 5.98 9.96
C LEU A 255 2.77 7.46 9.53
N HIS A 256 2.20 7.75 8.35
CA HIS A 256 2.14 9.10 7.81
C HIS A 256 0.95 9.93 8.32
N MET A 257 -0.16 9.28 8.66
CA MET A 257 -1.43 9.97 8.93
C MET A 257 -1.81 9.96 10.40
N LEU A 258 -1.53 8.87 11.13
CA LEU A 258 -2.05 8.70 12.49
C LEU A 258 -1.30 9.55 13.51
N LEU A 259 0.03 9.52 13.49
CA LEU A 259 0.86 10.18 14.51
C LEU A 259 0.62 11.69 14.69
N PRO A 260 0.34 12.50 13.62
CA PRO A 260 0.11 13.94 13.80
C PRO A 260 -1.21 14.31 14.50
N ASN A 261 -2.29 13.54 14.29
CA ASN A 261 -3.60 13.80 14.88
C ASN A 261 -4.44 12.50 14.98
N PRO A 262 -4.12 11.62 15.95
CA PRO A 262 -4.60 10.24 15.94
C PRO A 262 -6.14 10.08 15.95
N THR A 263 -6.85 11.00 16.60
CA THR A 263 -8.30 10.89 16.81
C THR A 263 -9.13 11.38 15.62
N ALA A 264 -8.55 12.16 14.70
CA ALA A 264 -9.22 12.70 13.51
C ALA A 264 -9.01 11.84 12.26
N VAL A 265 -8.29 10.74 12.40
CA VAL A 265 -7.87 9.88 11.29
C VAL A 265 -8.85 8.73 11.15
N HIS A 266 -9.27 8.52 9.91
CA HIS A 266 -10.18 7.47 9.47
C HIS A 266 -9.50 6.63 8.40
N GLY A 267 -10.00 5.42 8.18
CA GLY A 267 -9.47 4.59 7.10
C GLY A 267 -10.44 3.54 6.62
N ILE A 268 -10.14 2.99 5.46
CA ILE A 268 -10.89 1.90 4.85
C ILE A 268 -9.92 0.91 4.20
N ALA A 269 -10.16 -0.39 4.45
CA ALA A 269 -9.37 -1.47 3.87
C ALA A 269 -10.19 -2.24 2.84
N LEU A 270 -9.57 -2.59 1.71
CA LEU A 270 -10.16 -3.30 0.60
C LEU A 270 -9.36 -4.55 0.29
N ARG A 271 -10.03 -5.71 0.23
CA ARG A 271 -9.40 -6.94 -0.22
C ARG A 271 -9.31 -6.98 -1.75
N ASN A 272 -8.26 -7.58 -2.30
CA ASN A 272 -8.02 -7.68 -3.75
C ASN A 272 -9.19 -8.25 -4.58
N ARG A 273 -10.01 -9.13 -4.00
CA ARG A 273 -11.23 -9.66 -4.65
C ARG A 273 -12.29 -8.59 -4.92
N GLY A 274 -12.23 -7.46 -4.21
CA GLY A 274 -13.12 -6.32 -4.46
C GLY A 274 -12.89 -5.66 -5.81
N VAL A 275 -11.73 -5.91 -6.42
CA VAL A 275 -11.37 -5.37 -7.72
C VAL A 275 -11.22 -6.45 -8.78
N ASP A 276 -11.98 -7.55 -8.70
CA ASP A 276 -12.00 -8.55 -9.78
C ASP A 276 -12.78 -8.02 -11.01
N SER A 277 -13.84 -7.21 -10.79
CA SER A 277 -14.62 -6.57 -11.86
C SER A 277 -13.77 -5.72 -12.80
N THR A 278 -14.06 -5.74 -14.11
CA THR A 278 -13.28 -5.01 -15.13
C THR A 278 -13.62 -3.52 -15.19
N ILE A 279 -14.76 -3.13 -14.64
CA ILE A 279 -15.23 -1.74 -14.55
C ILE A 279 -15.44 -1.38 -13.08
N TYR A 280 -15.42 -0.09 -12.76
CA TYR A 280 -15.78 0.37 -11.43
C TYR A 280 -17.31 0.36 -11.27
N GLU A 281 -17.77 -0.33 -10.24
CA GLU A 281 -19.17 -0.41 -9.82
C GLU A 281 -19.46 0.76 -8.85
N ASP A 282 -20.15 1.80 -9.35
CA ASP A 282 -20.50 3.01 -8.60
C ASP A 282 -21.93 2.97 -8.02
N ASN A 283 -22.62 1.85 -8.20
CA ASN A 283 -23.81 1.53 -7.44
C ASN A 283 -23.46 1.37 -5.96
N LEU A 284 -24.45 1.60 -5.11
CA LEU A 284 -24.27 1.42 -3.66
C LEU A 284 -23.96 -0.04 -3.31
N SER A 285 -24.22 -0.99 -4.21
CA SER A 285 -23.79 -2.39 -4.14
C SER A 285 -22.57 -2.66 -5.00
N GLY A 286 -21.92 -3.81 -4.82
CA GLY A 286 -20.89 -4.26 -5.76
C GLY A 286 -19.75 -4.99 -5.08
N GLN A 287 -18.87 -5.55 -5.90
CA GLN A 287 -17.72 -6.30 -5.37
C GLN A 287 -16.84 -5.44 -4.48
N VAL A 288 -16.61 -4.17 -4.85
CA VAL A 288 -15.78 -3.25 -4.06
C VAL A 288 -16.30 -3.17 -2.63
N TRP A 289 -17.60 -2.95 -2.43
CA TRP A 289 -18.24 -2.88 -1.11
C TRP A 289 -18.22 -4.21 -0.36
N THR A 290 -18.57 -5.33 -1.01
CA THR A 290 -18.57 -6.67 -0.39
C THR A 290 -17.19 -7.09 0.15
N TRP A 291 -16.13 -6.51 -0.40
CA TRP A 291 -14.75 -6.85 -0.07
C TRP A 291 -14.03 -5.81 0.80
N VAL A 292 -14.74 -4.80 1.30
CA VAL A 292 -14.24 -3.92 2.37
C VAL A 292 -14.06 -4.72 3.66
N ARG A 293 -13.01 -4.45 4.43
CA ARG A 293 -12.71 -5.17 5.68
C ARG A 293 -12.45 -4.20 6.82
N ASP A 294 -12.81 -4.63 8.02
CA ASP A 294 -12.33 -4.02 9.25
C ASP A 294 -10.82 -4.18 9.38
N LEU A 295 -10.24 -3.39 10.29
CA LEU A 295 -8.88 -3.60 10.75
C LEU A 295 -8.71 -5.06 11.21
N CYS A 296 -7.59 -5.67 10.83
CA CYS A 296 -7.20 -6.90 11.52
C CYS A 296 -6.68 -6.55 12.93
N GLU A 297 -6.66 -7.54 13.81
CA GLU A 297 -6.29 -7.34 15.23
C GLU A 297 -4.92 -6.66 15.41
N ASN A 298 -3.94 -6.94 14.54
CA ASN A 298 -2.65 -6.26 14.58
C ASN A 298 -2.77 -4.76 14.24
N CYS A 299 -3.59 -4.41 13.23
CA CYS A 299 -3.78 -3.01 12.86
C CYS A 299 -4.58 -2.26 13.93
N GLU A 300 -5.60 -2.92 14.48
CA GLU A 300 -6.44 -2.38 15.55
C GLU A 300 -5.60 -2.03 16.78
N GLU A 301 -4.71 -2.95 17.18
CA GLU A 301 -3.79 -2.72 18.28
C GLU A 301 -2.77 -1.63 17.97
N LEU A 302 -2.23 -1.58 16.75
CA LEU A 302 -1.33 -0.50 16.34
C LEU A 302 -2.02 0.87 16.41
N VAL A 303 -3.27 0.96 15.94
CA VAL A 303 -4.08 2.18 16.05
C VAL A 303 -4.24 2.59 17.51
N ARG A 304 -4.54 1.65 18.42
CA ARG A 304 -4.64 1.95 19.86
C ARG A 304 -3.33 2.42 20.46
N MET A 305 -2.23 1.71 20.18
CA MET A 305 -0.89 2.06 20.69
C MET A 305 -0.46 3.47 20.28
N TRP A 306 -0.86 3.90 19.07
CA TRP A 306 -0.59 5.23 18.54
C TRP A 306 -1.67 6.27 18.88
N GLY A 307 -2.58 5.96 19.81
CA GLY A 307 -3.59 6.89 20.34
C GLY A 307 -4.77 7.15 19.41
N GLY A 308 -4.89 6.39 18.32
CA GLY A 308 -6.01 6.47 17.39
C GLY A 308 -7.26 5.78 17.91
N LEU A 309 -8.35 5.95 17.16
CA LEU A 309 -9.66 5.39 17.50
C LEU A 309 -10.01 4.28 16.50
N PRO A 310 -9.97 2.98 16.88
CA PRO A 310 -10.31 1.88 15.97
C PRO A 310 -11.68 2.01 15.29
N VAL A 311 -12.67 2.59 15.98
CA VAL A 311 -14.01 2.85 15.42
C VAL A 311 -14.00 3.76 14.19
N ASN A 312 -12.97 4.60 14.01
CA ASN A 312 -12.83 5.44 12.82
C ASN A 312 -12.44 4.65 11.55
N PHE A 313 -12.11 3.36 11.71
CA PHE A 313 -11.74 2.43 10.65
C PHE A 313 -12.76 1.31 10.47
N ASP A 314 -13.92 1.40 11.13
CA ASP A 314 -15.03 0.48 10.94
C ASP A 314 -15.49 0.57 9.48
N CYS A 315 -15.55 -0.59 8.81
CA CYS A 315 -15.93 -0.66 7.40
C CYS A 315 -17.35 -0.15 7.11
N TRP A 316 -18.16 0.00 8.15
CA TRP A 316 -19.55 0.45 8.11
C TRP A 316 -19.78 1.84 8.73
N ALA A 317 -18.74 2.55 9.20
CA ALA A 317 -18.90 3.83 9.91
C ALA A 317 -19.64 4.92 9.11
N ASP A 318 -19.49 4.94 7.77
CA ASP A 318 -20.08 5.94 6.88
C ASP A 318 -21.02 5.31 5.82
N VAL A 319 -21.67 4.18 6.16
CA VAL A 319 -22.46 3.37 5.20
C VAL A 319 -23.97 3.58 5.26
N SER A 320 -24.44 4.67 5.86
CA SER A 320 -25.87 5.01 5.80
C SER A 320 -26.37 4.99 4.35
N GLY A 321 -27.17 3.99 3.99
CA GLY A 321 -27.69 3.77 2.63
C GLY A 321 -26.86 2.85 1.72
N ALA A 322 -25.74 2.27 2.18
CA ALA A 322 -25.11 1.14 1.50
C ALA A 322 -25.95 -0.15 1.76
N PRO A 323 -25.98 -1.11 0.82
CA PRO A 323 -26.68 -2.37 0.99
C PRO A 323 -26.01 -3.22 2.08
N PRO A 324 -26.80 -4.08 2.74
CA PRO A 324 -26.31 -5.03 3.72
C PRO A 324 -25.37 -6.09 3.12
#